data_AF-A0A5R9A3T3-F1
#
_entry.id   AF-A0A5R9A3T3-F1
#
_cell.length_a   1.000
_cell.length_b   1.000
_cell.length_c   1.000
_cell.angle_alpha   90.00
_cell.angle_beta   90.00
_cell.angle_gamma   90.00
#
_symmetry.space_group_name_H-M   'P 1'
#
loop_
_entity.id
_entity.type
_entity.pdbx_description
1 polymer ?
#
loop_
_entity_poly.entity_id
_entity_poly.type
_entity_poly.pdbx_seq_one_letter_code
_entity_poly.pdbx_strand_id
1 'polypeptide(L)'
;MEGKLGAEGALEESKTSPACMHSNALDELIHDARLLILAYRIDAAPLAVLIAWADEKILESTEPPGFVIDLALGIIPETPQELDVKHNRVSSLECSQLILGISDELSKGEIDLNEFGHQCYKLALITSGRNQELLHWISDEIYLCNEGIKSFQESEESFRSAISEVAAAST
;
A
#
# COMPACT_ATOMS: atom_id res chain seq x y z
N MET A 1 -52.65 -43.56 -28.53
CA MET A 1 -51.38 -44.15 -28.08
C MET A 1 -50.29 -43.26 -28.66
N GLU A 2 -49.98 -42.15 -27.98
CA GLU A 2 -48.88 -42.01 -26.99
C GLU A 2 -47.50 -42.17 -27.65
N GLY A 3 -46.49 -41.30 -27.53
CA GLY A 3 -46.25 -40.16 -26.64
C GLY A 3 -45.68 -38.93 -27.41
N LYS A 4 -45.86 -37.69 -26.94
CA LYS A 4 -45.33 -37.01 -25.74
C LYS A 4 -43.85 -36.58 -25.84
N LEU A 5 -43.71 -35.31 -26.19
CA LEU A 5 -42.90 -34.25 -25.55
C LEU A 5 -41.37 -34.44 -25.50
N GLY A 6 -40.70 -33.65 -26.33
CA GLY A 6 -39.39 -33.11 -26.02
C GLY A 6 -39.47 -32.09 -24.88
N ALA A 7 -38.48 -32.13 -24.00
CA ALA A 7 -38.00 -31.06 -23.14
C ALA A 7 -36.82 -31.63 -22.35
N GLU A 8 -35.63 -31.68 -22.96
CA GLU A 8 -34.39 -31.83 -22.20
C GLU A 8 -34.03 -30.46 -21.62
N GLY A 9 -34.29 -30.32 -20.33
CA GLY A 9 -33.78 -29.24 -19.51
C GLY A 9 -32.62 -29.73 -18.64
N ALA A 10 -31.69 -28.79 -18.42
CA ALA A 10 -30.70 -28.73 -17.34
C ALA A 10 -29.51 -29.70 -17.42
N LEU A 11 -28.34 -29.15 -17.71
CA LEU A 11 -27.34 -28.78 -16.69
C LEU A 11 -26.10 -28.24 -17.43
N GLU A 12 -26.05 -26.92 -17.65
CA GLU A 12 -24.77 -26.26 -17.84
C GLU A 12 -24.08 -26.21 -16.48
N GLU A 13 -23.22 -27.19 -16.22
CA GLU A 13 -22.19 -27.06 -15.19
C GLU A 13 -21.25 -25.93 -15.62
N SER A 14 -21.50 -24.73 -15.10
CA SER A 14 -20.55 -23.63 -15.09
C SER A 14 -19.32 -24.08 -14.30
N LYS A 15 -18.32 -24.61 -15.02
CA LYS A 15 -16.98 -24.83 -14.51
C LYS A 15 -16.33 -23.47 -14.34
N THR A 16 -16.42 -22.89 -13.14
CA THR A 16 -15.50 -21.84 -12.73
C THR A 16 -14.08 -22.41 -12.78
N SER A 17 -13.30 -21.90 -13.72
CA SER A 17 -11.93 -22.32 -13.97
C SER A 17 -11.03 -21.94 -12.77
N PRO A 18 -10.27 -22.88 -12.16
CA PRO A 18 -9.38 -22.62 -11.03
C PRO A 18 -8.32 -21.55 -11.31
N ALA A 19 -7.98 -21.33 -12.58
CA ALA A 19 -6.99 -20.35 -13.02
C ALA A 19 -7.40 -18.89 -12.72
N CYS A 20 -8.70 -18.60 -12.64
CA CYS A 20 -9.18 -17.23 -12.39
C CYS A 20 -9.03 -16.83 -10.91
N MET A 21 -9.07 -17.78 -9.97
CA MET A 21 -8.94 -17.49 -8.54
C MET A 21 -7.48 -17.41 -8.07
N HIS A 22 -6.55 -18.09 -8.75
CA HIS A 22 -5.12 -18.04 -8.39
C HIS A 22 -4.43 -16.74 -8.84
N SER A 23 -4.92 -16.09 -9.91
CA SER A 23 -4.41 -14.78 -10.35
C SER A 23 -4.59 -13.74 -9.24
N ASN A 24 -5.80 -13.65 -8.68
CA ASN A 24 -6.12 -12.61 -7.69
C ASN A 24 -5.32 -12.77 -6.39
N ALA A 25 -5.11 -13.99 -5.90
CA ALA A 25 -4.38 -14.22 -4.64
C ALA A 25 -2.89 -13.88 -4.75
N LEU A 26 -2.25 -14.17 -5.89
CA LEU A 26 -0.86 -13.78 -6.12
C LEU A 26 -0.72 -12.27 -6.30
N ASP A 27 -1.66 -11.64 -7.03
CA ASP A 27 -1.69 -10.20 -7.24
C ASP A 27 -1.90 -9.43 -5.92
N GLU A 28 -2.79 -9.93 -5.06
CA GLU A 28 -2.99 -9.41 -3.69
C GLU A 28 -1.71 -9.54 -2.85
N LEU A 29 -1.06 -10.71 -2.89
CA LEU A 29 0.19 -10.93 -2.15
C LEU A 29 1.33 -10.02 -2.63
N ILE A 30 1.43 -9.79 -3.93
CA ILE A 30 2.39 -8.86 -4.53
C ILE A 30 2.08 -7.43 -4.10
N HIS A 31 0.80 -7.03 -4.11
CA HIS A 31 0.37 -5.70 -3.68
C HIS A 31 0.71 -5.45 -2.20
N ASP A 32 0.40 -6.39 -1.32
CA ASP A 32 0.70 -6.31 0.11
C ASP A 32 2.21 -6.20 0.36
N ALA A 33 3.00 -7.06 -0.29
CA ALA A 33 4.46 -7.01 -0.23
C ALA A 33 4.99 -5.66 -0.69
N ARG A 34 4.45 -5.14 -1.81
CA ARG A 34 4.87 -3.85 -2.37
C ARG A 34 4.57 -2.71 -1.42
N LEU A 35 3.39 -2.67 -0.80
CA LEU A 35 3.05 -1.65 0.20
C LEU A 35 4.01 -1.68 1.39
N LEU A 36 4.36 -2.87 1.90
CA LEU A 36 5.30 -3.01 3.00
C LEU A 36 6.72 -2.59 2.60
N ILE A 37 7.18 -2.96 1.40
CA ILE A 37 8.46 -2.48 0.85
C ILE A 37 8.46 -0.94 0.76
N LEU A 38 7.39 -0.34 0.26
CA LEU A 38 7.28 1.12 0.18
C LEU A 38 7.27 1.78 1.56
N ALA A 39 6.53 1.23 2.52
CA ALA A 39 6.51 1.71 3.91
C ALA A 39 7.91 1.66 4.54
N TYR A 40 8.66 0.57 4.32
CA TYR A 40 10.06 0.49 4.75
C TYR A 40 10.95 1.56 4.11
N ARG A 41 10.77 1.82 2.81
CA ARG A 41 11.59 2.79 2.08
C ARG A 41 11.37 4.23 2.54
N ILE A 42 10.21 4.54 3.11
CA ILE A 42 9.89 5.87 3.64
C ILE A 42 10.05 5.97 5.16
N ASP A 43 10.60 4.94 5.81
CA ASP A 43 10.72 4.81 7.27
C ASP A 43 9.36 4.80 8.02
N ALA A 44 8.27 4.42 7.34
CA ALA A 44 6.97 4.19 7.97
C ALA A 44 6.86 2.78 8.59
N ALA A 45 7.77 1.86 8.24
CA ALA A 45 7.85 0.55 8.88
C ALA A 45 9.31 0.09 8.98
N PRO A 46 9.73 -0.56 10.08
CA PRO A 46 11.04 -1.17 10.14
C PRO A 46 11.10 -2.44 9.27
N LEU A 47 12.30 -2.82 8.82
CA LEU A 47 12.53 -4.06 8.06
C LEU A 47 11.99 -5.31 8.77
N ALA A 48 11.99 -5.31 10.11
CA ALA A 48 11.46 -6.40 10.92
C ALA A 48 9.96 -6.68 10.67
N VAL A 49 9.16 -5.66 10.33
CA VAL A 49 7.75 -5.85 9.98
C VAL A 49 7.60 -6.61 8.66
N LEU A 50 8.46 -6.32 7.67
CA LEU A 50 8.47 -7.01 6.37
C LEU A 50 8.87 -8.48 6.55
N ILE A 51 9.90 -8.73 7.35
CA ILE A 51 10.37 -10.09 7.66
C ILE A 51 9.28 -10.87 8.39
N ALA A 52 8.66 -10.28 9.42
CA ALA A 52 7.60 -10.93 10.18
C ALA A 52 6.39 -11.28 9.33
N TRP A 53 5.98 -10.37 8.43
CA TRP A 53 4.92 -10.64 7.46
C TRP A 53 5.31 -11.79 6.52
N ALA A 54 6.54 -11.80 6.00
CA ALA A 54 7.01 -12.85 5.10
C ALA A 54 7.07 -14.22 5.79
N ASP A 55 7.54 -14.27 7.03
CA ASP A 55 7.55 -15.49 7.86
C ASP A 55 6.13 -16.04 8.05
N GLU A 56 5.15 -15.18 8.33
CA GLU A 56 3.73 -15.58 8.43
C GLU A 56 3.24 -16.20 7.11
N LYS A 57 3.53 -15.57 5.96
CA LYS A 57 3.14 -16.09 4.64
C LYS A 57 3.82 -17.40 4.26
N ILE A 58 5.04 -17.64 4.74
CA ILE A 58 5.71 -18.94 4.58
C ILE A 58 4.98 -20.03 5.39
N LEU A 59 4.50 -19.72 6.60
CA LEU A 59 3.77 -20.68 7.43
C LEU A 59 2.37 -21.00 6.88
N GLU A 60 1.74 -20.04 6.20
CA GLU A 60 0.42 -20.19 5.59
C GLU A 60 0.44 -20.95 4.25
N SER A 61 1.59 -21.06 3.59
CA SER A 61 1.72 -21.67 2.26
C SER A 61 2.52 -22.96 2.28
N THR A 62 2.03 -23.98 1.55
CA THR A 62 2.82 -25.20 1.30
C THR A 62 4.00 -24.94 0.36
N GLU A 63 3.86 -23.98 -0.54
CA GLU A 63 4.87 -23.57 -1.53
C GLU A 63 4.87 -22.04 -1.64
N PRO A 64 5.63 -21.32 -0.79
CA PRO A 64 5.68 -19.86 -0.82
C PRO A 64 6.38 -19.35 -2.09
N PRO A 65 5.91 -18.24 -2.70
CA PRO A 65 6.60 -17.60 -3.81
C PRO A 65 8.02 -17.17 -3.42
N GLY A 66 8.95 -17.19 -4.39
CA GLY A 66 10.36 -16.87 -4.15
C GLY A 66 10.58 -15.49 -3.50
N PHE A 67 9.82 -14.47 -3.91
CA PHE A 67 9.95 -13.13 -3.36
C PHE A 67 9.58 -13.05 -1.86
N VAL A 68 8.71 -13.93 -1.37
CA VAL A 68 8.36 -14.02 0.05
C VAL A 68 9.54 -14.58 0.83
N ILE A 69 10.22 -15.60 0.29
CA ILE A 69 11.43 -16.15 0.88
C ILE A 69 12.54 -15.09 0.94
N ASP A 70 12.73 -14.32 -0.13
CA ASP A 70 13.70 -13.22 -0.16
C ASP A 70 13.42 -12.20 0.96
N LEU A 71 12.16 -11.79 1.12
CA LEU A 71 11.75 -10.86 2.18
C LEU A 71 12.00 -11.42 3.58
N ALA A 72 11.73 -12.71 3.83
CA ALA A 72 12.02 -13.36 5.10
C ALA A 72 13.53 -13.40 5.43
N LEU A 73 14.37 -13.45 4.39
CA LEU A 73 15.83 -13.34 4.52
C LEU A 73 16.32 -11.88 4.63
N GLY A 74 15.41 -10.90 4.67
CA GLY A 74 15.72 -9.47 4.73
C GLY A 74 16.20 -8.87 3.40
N ILE A 75 15.97 -9.55 2.29
CA ILE A 75 16.34 -9.12 0.95
C ILE A 75 15.11 -8.46 0.30
N ILE A 76 15.29 -7.25 -0.24
CA ILE A 76 14.22 -6.56 -0.98
C ILE A 76 14.22 -7.09 -2.43
N PRO A 77 13.17 -7.80 -2.87
CA PRO A 77 13.13 -8.42 -4.19
C PRO A 77 12.86 -7.38 -5.29
N GLU A 78 13.41 -7.62 -6.48
CA GLU A 78 13.11 -6.87 -7.72
C GLU A 78 12.20 -7.69 -8.67
N THR A 79 11.93 -8.95 -8.31
CA THR A 79 11.06 -9.86 -9.06
C THR A 79 9.96 -10.40 -8.14
N PRO A 80 8.69 -10.40 -8.57
CA PRO A 80 8.19 -9.93 -9.87
C PRO A 80 8.36 -8.41 -10.07
N GLN A 81 8.26 -7.92 -11.31
CA GLN A 81 8.65 -6.55 -11.66
C GLN A 81 7.92 -5.52 -10.82
N GLU A 82 6.68 -5.79 -10.45
CA GLU A 82 5.85 -5.00 -9.55
C GLU A 82 6.55 -4.71 -8.22
N LEU A 83 7.46 -5.54 -7.71
CA LEU A 83 8.20 -5.28 -6.47
C LEU A 83 9.41 -4.36 -6.65
N ASP A 84 9.84 -4.10 -7.88
CA ASP A 84 10.93 -3.19 -8.19
C ASP A 84 10.53 -1.73 -7.97
N VAL A 85 10.59 -1.30 -6.71
CA VAL A 85 10.31 0.09 -6.28
C VAL A 85 11.39 1.09 -6.73
N LYS A 86 12.53 0.64 -7.28
CA LYS A 86 13.56 1.55 -7.80
C LYS A 86 13.16 2.06 -9.18
N HIS A 87 12.55 1.21 -9.99
CA HIS A 87 12.16 1.54 -11.36
C HIS A 87 10.66 1.82 -11.53
N ASN A 88 9.81 1.30 -10.64
CA ASN A 88 8.36 1.52 -10.69
C ASN A 88 7.91 2.57 -9.67
N ARG A 89 7.28 3.62 -10.19
CA ARG A 89 6.70 4.71 -9.39
C ARG A 89 5.59 4.21 -8.47
N VAL A 90 5.39 4.94 -7.37
CA VAL A 90 4.22 4.78 -6.50
C VAL A 90 2.97 5.26 -7.23
N SER A 91 1.96 4.42 -7.27
CA SER A 91 0.63 4.75 -7.80
C SER A 91 -0.13 5.65 -6.83
N SER A 92 -1.16 6.35 -7.32
CA SER A 92 -2.02 7.18 -6.46
C SER A 92 -2.71 6.36 -5.36
N LEU A 93 -3.08 5.11 -5.66
CA LEU A 93 -3.69 4.20 -4.69
C LEU A 93 -2.72 3.85 -3.56
N GLU A 94 -1.51 3.41 -3.89
CA GLU A 94 -0.48 3.09 -2.90
C GLU A 94 -0.10 4.33 -2.08
N CYS A 95 0.00 5.49 -2.71
CA CYS A 95 0.25 6.75 -2.03
C CYS A 95 -0.84 7.06 -1.00
N SER A 96 -2.12 6.85 -1.36
CA SER A 96 -3.26 7.03 -0.46
C SER A 96 -3.20 6.04 0.72
N GLN A 97 -2.96 4.76 0.45
CA GLN A 97 -2.86 3.74 1.51
C GLN A 97 -1.73 4.06 2.50
N LEU A 98 -0.57 4.48 2.00
CA LEU A 98 0.58 4.86 2.82
C LEU A 98 0.29 6.10 3.67
N ILE A 99 -0.24 7.19 3.09
CA ILE A 99 -0.51 8.40 3.86
C ILE A 99 -1.59 8.18 4.93
N LEU A 100 -2.58 7.32 4.65
CA LEU A 100 -3.60 6.95 5.62
C LEU A 100 -2.99 6.16 6.79
N GLY A 101 -2.10 5.21 6.51
CA GLY A 101 -1.39 4.46 7.56
C GLY A 101 -0.55 5.37 8.45
N ILE A 102 0.28 6.23 7.84
CA ILE A 102 1.14 7.19 8.55
C ILE A 102 0.31 8.19 9.37
N SER A 103 -0.82 8.68 8.82
CA SER A 103 -1.73 9.57 9.54
C SER A 103 -2.43 8.86 10.72
N ASP A 104 -2.71 7.58 10.60
CA ASP A 104 -3.31 6.78 11.68
C ASP A 104 -2.34 6.62 12.85
N GLU A 105 -1.06 6.30 12.57
CA GLU A 105 0.02 6.24 13.58
C GLU A 105 0.20 7.59 14.30
N LEU A 106 0.20 8.70 13.57
CA LEU A 106 0.23 10.05 14.17
C LEU A 106 -0.96 10.26 15.11
N SER A 107 -2.17 9.85 14.70
CA SER A 107 -3.39 10.03 15.50
C SER A 107 -3.39 9.20 16.79
N LYS A 108 -2.70 8.04 16.77
CA LYS A 108 -2.48 7.18 17.94
C LYS A 108 -1.34 7.68 18.83
N GLY A 109 -0.54 8.64 18.36
CA GLY A 109 0.64 9.12 19.05
C GLY A 109 1.81 8.14 19.02
N GLU A 110 1.83 7.23 18.04
CA GLU A 110 2.91 6.25 17.83
C GLU A 110 4.12 6.89 17.16
N ILE A 111 3.90 7.94 16.37
CA ILE A 111 4.93 8.82 15.79
C ILE A 111 4.65 10.26 16.17
N ASP A 112 5.69 11.09 16.15
CA ASP A 112 5.55 12.54 16.33
C ASP A 112 5.37 13.29 15.00
N LEU A 113 5.09 14.60 15.09
CA LEU A 113 4.83 15.42 13.91
C LEU A 113 6.07 15.53 13.00
N ASN A 114 7.27 15.51 13.56
CA ASN A 114 8.50 15.61 12.79
C ASN A 114 8.75 14.33 11.99
N GLU A 115 8.54 13.18 12.61
CA GLU A 115 8.58 11.87 11.95
C GLU A 115 7.54 11.78 10.83
N PHE A 116 6.30 12.19 11.09
CA PHE A 116 5.24 12.28 10.08
C PHE A 116 5.66 13.17 8.89
N GLY A 117 6.20 14.37 9.16
CA GLY A 117 6.67 15.28 8.11
C GLY A 117 7.79 14.69 7.25
N HIS A 118 8.74 13.99 7.88
CA HIS A 118 9.82 13.30 7.18
C HIS A 118 9.33 12.14 6.31
N GLN A 119 8.37 11.36 6.80
CA GLN A 119 7.73 10.29 6.03
C GLN A 119 6.94 10.86 4.84
N CYS A 120 6.22 11.98 5.02
CA CYS A 120 5.57 12.70 3.91
C CYS A 120 6.57 13.16 2.85
N TYR A 121 7.71 13.74 3.27
CA TYR A 121 8.77 14.14 2.36
C TYR A 121 9.30 12.95 1.54
N LYS A 122 9.61 11.83 2.20
CA LYS A 122 10.10 10.63 1.53
C LYS A 122 9.09 10.04 0.56
N LEU A 123 7.81 10.01 0.95
CA LEU A 123 6.72 9.58 0.06
C LEU A 123 6.60 10.52 -1.15
N ALA A 124 6.77 11.83 -0.97
CA ALA A 124 6.76 12.80 -2.06
C ALA A 124 7.87 12.51 -3.09
N LEU A 125 9.08 12.11 -2.65
CA LEU A 125 10.21 11.81 -3.53
C LEU A 125 9.97 10.62 -4.46
N ILE A 126 9.09 9.70 -4.09
CA ILE A 126 8.78 8.47 -4.85
C ILE A 126 7.40 8.51 -5.53
N THR A 127 6.67 9.62 -5.36
CA THR A 127 5.34 9.88 -5.92
C THR A 127 5.45 10.91 -7.06
N SER A 128 4.37 11.15 -7.80
CA SER A 128 4.32 12.21 -8.82
C SER A 128 2.96 12.89 -8.94
N GLY A 129 2.95 14.03 -9.64
CA GLY A 129 1.73 14.82 -9.88
C GLY A 129 1.21 15.50 -8.63
N ARG A 130 -0.12 15.60 -8.51
CA ARG A 130 -0.78 16.33 -7.42
C ARG A 130 -0.43 15.80 -6.03
N ASN A 131 -0.34 14.48 -5.87
CA ASN A 131 0.02 13.86 -4.59
C ASN A 131 1.42 14.28 -4.14
N GLN A 132 2.38 14.37 -5.06
CA GLN A 132 3.73 14.83 -4.75
C GLN A 132 3.72 16.28 -4.25
N GLU A 133 2.98 17.17 -4.91
CA GLU A 133 2.87 18.58 -4.50
C GLU A 133 2.29 18.72 -3.09
N LEU A 134 1.20 17.98 -2.81
CA LEU A 134 0.54 18.00 -1.51
C LEU A 134 1.44 17.45 -0.40
N LEU A 135 2.13 16.34 -0.64
CA LEU A 135 3.04 15.74 0.33
C LEU A 135 4.25 16.64 0.63
N HIS A 136 4.82 17.29 -0.38
CA HIS A 136 5.84 18.31 -0.17
C HIS A 136 5.31 19.49 0.66
N TRP A 137 4.12 19.99 0.32
CA TRP A 137 3.49 21.06 1.08
C TRP A 137 3.27 20.68 2.55
N ILE A 138 2.77 19.47 2.82
CA ILE A 138 2.60 18.95 4.19
C ILE A 138 3.94 18.92 4.93
N SER A 139 4.98 18.36 4.31
CA SER A 139 6.33 18.33 4.89
C SER A 139 6.86 19.73 5.22
N ASP A 140 6.74 20.67 4.28
CA ASP A 140 7.25 22.03 4.43
C ASP A 140 6.53 22.77 5.56
N GLU A 141 5.20 22.66 5.63
CA GLU A 141 4.42 23.29 6.69
C GLU A 141 4.75 22.72 8.08
N ILE A 142 5.02 21.42 8.18
CA ILE A 142 5.48 20.79 9.43
C ILE A 142 6.85 21.34 9.83
N TYR A 143 7.77 21.43 8.87
CA TYR A 143 9.09 22.00 9.10
C TYR A 143 8.98 23.44 9.63
N LEU A 144 8.14 24.27 9.02
CA LEU A 144 7.89 25.65 9.48
C LEU A 144 7.29 25.72 10.89
N CYS A 145 6.43 24.76 11.25
CA CYS A 145 5.91 24.64 12.62
C CYS A 145 7.01 24.29 13.62
N ASN A 146 7.90 23.35 13.26
CA ASN A 146 9.01 22.92 14.11
C ASN A 146 10.05 24.04 14.32
N GLU A 147 10.30 24.86 13.32
CA GLU A 147 11.17 26.04 13.41
C GLU A 147 10.53 27.21 14.19
N GLY A 148 9.28 27.07 14.64
CA GLY A 148 8.54 28.12 15.36
C GLY A 148 8.17 29.33 14.49
N ILE A 149 8.25 29.19 13.17
CA ILE A 149 7.88 30.24 12.20
C ILE A 149 6.36 30.38 12.12
N LYS A 150 5.63 29.26 12.27
CA LYS A 150 4.17 29.18 12.25
C LYS A 150 3.67 28.33 13.41
N SER A 151 2.44 28.56 13.88
CA SER A 151 1.83 27.67 14.87
C SER A 151 1.12 26.50 14.18
N PHE A 152 1.21 25.30 14.76
CA PHE A 152 0.50 24.13 14.22
C PHE A 152 -1.02 24.33 14.14
N GLN A 153 -1.60 25.05 15.10
CA GLN A 153 -3.04 25.35 15.14
C GLN A 153 -3.51 26.14 13.91
N GLU A 154 -2.67 27.02 13.36
CA GLU A 154 -2.99 27.78 12.14
C GLU A 154 -2.96 26.93 10.88
N SER A 155 -2.20 25.83 10.88
CA SER A 155 -2.06 24.92 9.74
C SER A 155 -2.92 23.67 9.85
N GLU A 156 -3.47 23.35 11.02
CA GLU A 156 -4.11 22.06 11.31
C GLU A 156 -5.22 21.71 10.31
N GLU A 157 -6.13 22.65 10.02
CA GLU A 157 -7.22 22.40 9.08
C GLU A 157 -6.70 22.17 7.65
N SER A 158 -5.73 22.96 7.22
CA SER A 158 -5.11 22.81 5.90
C SER A 158 -4.32 21.50 5.78
N PHE A 159 -3.64 21.06 6.84
CA PHE A 159 -2.99 19.75 6.90
C PHE A 159 -4.00 18.62 6.71
N ARG A 160 -5.07 18.62 7.51
CA ARG A 160 -6.12 17.59 7.41
C ARG A 160 -6.78 17.58 6.04
N SER A 161 -6.99 18.76 5.45
CA SER A 161 -7.52 18.88 4.09
C SER A 161 -6.56 18.31 3.05
N ALA A 162 -5.27 18.63 3.12
CA ALA A 162 -4.26 18.09 2.21
C ALA A 162 -4.14 16.56 2.32
N ILE A 163 -4.12 16.00 3.53
CA ILE A 163 -4.12 14.55 3.77
C ILE A 163 -5.36 13.91 3.14
N SER A 164 -6.54 14.52 3.35
CA SER A 164 -7.80 14.03 2.79
C SER A 164 -7.81 14.07 1.27
N GLU A 165 -7.19 15.08 0.65
CA GLU A 165 -7.07 15.19 -0.80
C GLU A 165 -6.14 14.11 -1.37
N VAL A 166 -4.98 13.85 -0.73
CA VAL A 166 -4.10 12.73 -1.11
C VAL A 166 -4.85 11.40 -0.94
N ALA A 167 -5.60 11.24 0.15
CA ALA A 167 -6.38 10.04 0.43
C ALA A 167 -7.59 9.85 -0.49
N ALA A 168 -8.10 10.90 -1.13
CA ALA A 168 -9.21 10.79 -2.09
C ALA A 168 -8.77 10.28 -3.47
N ALA A 169 -7.46 10.29 -3.76
CA ALA A 169 -6.93 9.80 -5.04
C ALA A 169 -7.03 8.27 -5.23
N SER A 170 -7.54 7.54 -4.23
CA SER A 170 -7.80 6.10 -4.25
C SER A 170 -9.24 5.70 -4.63
N THR A 171 -10.10 6.65 -5.01
CA THR A 171 -11.46 6.37 -5.53
C THR A 171 -11.59 6.59 -7.04
#